data_AF-A0A3C0Y5G1-F1
#
_entry.id   AF-A0A3C0Y5G1-F1
#
_cell.length_a   1.000
_cell.length_b   1.000
_cell.length_c   1.000
_cell.angle_alpha   90.00
_cell.angle_beta   90.00
_cell.angle_gamma   90.00
#
_symmetry.space_group_name_H-M   'P 1'
#
loop_
_entity.id
_entity.type
_entity.pdbx_description
1 polymer ?
#
loop_
_entity_poly.entity_id
_entity_poly.type
_entity_poly.pdbx_seq_one_letter_code
_entity_poly.pdbx_strand_id
1 'polypeptide(L)' 'FNKGEYKHVEGKRILEPVKGSLQDTLREMEEDIQSAISYAGGKKLMDIRKVNYVVLGGNNASEDLLM' A
#
# COMPACT_ATOMS: atom_id res chain seq x y z
N PHE A 1 17.50 8.60 24.07
CA PHE A 1 17.27 10.00 24.48
C PHE A 1 18.23 10.88 23.69
N ASN A 2 17.88 11.29 22.46
CA ASN A 2 18.80 12.00 21.54
C ASN A 2 18.32 13.42 21.17
N LYS A 3 17.53 14.07 22.01
CA LYS A 3 17.22 15.51 21.90
C LYS A 3 16.99 16.09 23.29
N GLY A 4 17.67 17.20 23.59
CA GLY A 4 17.53 17.95 24.84
C GLY A 4 16.24 18.77 24.94
N GLU A 5 15.48 18.92 23.84
CA GLU A 5 14.19 19.62 23.83
C GLU A 5 13.13 18.84 23.02
N TYR A 6 11.96 18.62 23.64
CA TYR A 6 10.77 17.97 23.06
C TYR A 6 9.94 18.96 22.22
N LYS A 7 10.55 19.60 21.21
CA LYS A 7 9.86 20.53 20.30
C LYS A 7 9.84 19.94 18.88
N HIS A 8 8.65 19.89 18.27
CA HIS A 8 8.38 19.31 16.94
C HIS A 8 8.67 17.80 16.82
N VAL A 9 8.17 17.00 17.77
CA VAL A 9 8.24 15.53 17.65
C VAL A 9 7.07 15.03 16.81
N GLU A 10 7.33 14.67 15.55
CA GLU A 10 6.33 14.08 14.64
C GLU A 10 6.08 12.59 14.91
N GLY A 11 7.03 11.93 15.58
CA GLY A 11 6.93 10.52 15.95
C GLY A 11 6.02 10.31 17.15
N LYS A 12 5.02 9.45 17.01
CA LYS A 12 4.21 8.94 18.13
C LYS A 12 4.77 7.59 18.57
N ARG A 13 4.93 7.39 19.88
CA ARG A 13 5.22 6.07 20.45
C ARG A 13 3.89 5.35 20.67
N ILE A 14 3.63 4.32 19.88
CA ILE A 14 2.44 3.48 19.99
C ILE A 14 2.85 2.01 20.07
N LEU A 15 1.99 1.20 20.67
CA LEU A 15 2.08 -0.25 20.59
C LEU A 15 1.13 -0.70 19.48
N GLU A 16 1.66 -1.51 18.57
CA GLU A 16 0.89 -2.14 17.50
C GLU A 16 0.78 -3.64 17.80
N PRO A 17 -0.38 -4.28 17.55
CA PRO A 17 -0.51 -5.73 17.66
C PRO A 17 0.47 -6.47 16.75
N VAL A 18 0.85 -7.68 17.17
CA VAL A 18 1.69 -8.59 16.38
C VAL A 18 0.90 -9.08 15.17
N LYS A 19 1.42 -8.87 13.97
CA LYS A 19 0.75 -9.18 12.69
C LYS A 19 1.07 -10.56 12.11
N GLY A 20 1.79 -11.38 12.87
CA GLY A 20 2.23 -12.71 12.42
C GLY A 20 3.63 -12.69 11.78
N SER A 21 3.86 -13.64 10.88
CA SER A 21 5.15 -13.84 10.21
C SER A 21 5.39 -12.76 9.16
N LEU A 22 6.56 -12.13 9.20
CA LEU A 22 6.96 -11.15 8.19
C LEU A 22 7.01 -11.77 6.80
N GLN A 23 7.43 -13.03 6.69
CA GLN A 23 7.54 -13.75 5.43
C GLN A 23 6.17 -13.94 4.77
N ASP A 24 5.12 -14.20 5.56
CA ASP A 24 3.77 -14.36 5.05
C ASP A 24 3.25 -13.03 4.50
N THR A 25 3.44 -11.93 5.24
CA THR A 25 3.08 -10.58 4.77
C THR A 25 3.82 -10.20 3.50
N LEU A 26 5.13 -10.49 3.41
CA LEU A 26 5.91 -10.18 2.21
C LEU A 26 5.44 -10.98 0.99
N ARG A 27 5.08 -12.26 1.18
CA ARG A 27 4.53 -13.11 0.12
C ARG A 27 3.18 -12.58 -0.36
N GLU A 28 2.28 -12.21 0.55
CA GLU A 28 0.99 -11.60 0.19
C GLU A 28 1.18 -10.30 -0.60
N MET A 29 2.09 -9.42 -0.16
CA MET A 29 2.41 -8.20 -0.89
C MET A 29 2.97 -8.47 -2.30
N GLU A 30 3.79 -9.51 -2.45
CA GLU A 30 4.32 -9.92 -3.76
C GLU A 30 3.20 -10.44 -4.68
N GLU A 31 2.33 -11.31 -4.17
CA GLU A 31 1.18 -11.86 -4.89
C GLU A 31 0.20 -10.75 -5.34
N ASP A 32 -0.05 -9.76 -4.48
CA ASP A 32 -0.89 -8.60 -4.78
C ASP A 32 -0.28 -7.74 -5.91
N ILE A 33 1.02 -7.43 -5.83
CA ILE A 33 1.72 -6.67 -6.87
C ILE A 33 1.73 -7.42 -8.20
N GLN A 34 1.97 -8.73 -8.17
CA GLN A 34 1.99 -9.56 -9.37
C GLN A 34 0.59 -9.64 -10.01
N SER A 35 -0.46 -9.67 -9.19
CA SER A 35 -1.85 -9.63 -9.65
C SER A 35 -2.18 -8.29 -10.32
N ALA A 36 -1.76 -7.16 -9.73
CA ALA A 36 -1.91 -5.83 -10.33
C ALA A 36 -1.19 -5.70 -11.68
N ILE A 37 0.04 -6.23 -11.80
CA ILE A 37 0.78 -6.30 -13.07
C ILE A 37 0.01 -7.12 -14.11
N SER A 38 -0.63 -8.21 -13.69
CA SER A 38 -1.40 -9.07 -14.57
C SER A 38 -2.68 -8.39 -15.07
N TYR A 39 -3.41 -7.67 -14.21
CA TYR A 39 -4.56 -6.85 -14.61
C TYR A 39 -4.18 -5.74 -15.59
N ALA A 40 -2.98 -5.21 -15.46
CA ALA A 40 -2.39 -4.27 -16.41
C ALA A 40 -1.99 -4.90 -17.77
N GLY A 41 -2.12 -6.22 -17.93
CA GLY A 41 -1.68 -6.95 -19.12
C GLY A 41 -0.16 -7.18 -19.20
N GLY A 42 0.56 -6.92 -18.10
CA GLY A 42 2.01 -7.07 -17.98
C GLY A 42 2.44 -8.43 -17.44
N LYS A 43 3.75 -8.68 -17.49
CA LYS A 43 4.39 -9.86 -16.87
C LYS A 43 5.63 -9.50 -16.05
N LYS A 44 6.14 -8.27 -16.19
CA LYS A 44 7.35 -7.77 -15.54
C LYS A 44 6.99 -6.60 -14.64
N LEU A 45 7.79 -6.40 -13.60
CA LEU A 45 7.62 -5.29 -12.64
C LEU A 45 7.46 -3.92 -13.32
N MET A 46 8.19 -3.68 -14.41
CA MET A 46 8.16 -2.39 -15.10
C MET A 46 6.89 -2.17 -15.93
N ASP A 47 6.11 -3.21 -16.21
CA ASP A 47 4.91 -3.12 -17.03
C ASP A 47 3.78 -2.35 -16.32
N ILE A 48 3.77 -2.33 -14.97
CA ILE A 48 2.80 -1.56 -14.17
C ILE A 48 2.88 -0.05 -14.40
N ARG A 49 3.99 0.45 -14.96
CA ARG A 49 4.18 1.89 -15.20
C ARG A 49 3.43 2.40 -16.43
N LYS A 50 2.93 1.52 -17.29
CA LYS A 50 2.24 1.87 -18.56
C LYS A 50 0.75 1.55 -18.48
N VAL A 51 0.10 1.98 -17.40
CA VAL A 51 -1.31 1.68 -17.13
C VAL A 51 -2.14 2.95 -17.13
N ASN A 52 -3.40 2.80 -17.51
CA ASN A 52 -4.40 3.83 -17.29
C ASN A 52 -4.82 3.82 -15.82
N TYR A 53 -5.04 4.99 -15.24
CA TYR A 53 -5.58 5.14 -13.91
C TYR A 53 -6.70 6.17 -13.93
N VAL A 54 -7.63 6.05 -12.99
CA VAL A 54 -8.71 7.01 -12.77
C VAL A 54 -8.57 7.54 -11.36
N VAL A 55 -8.68 8.86 -11.19
CA VAL A 55 -8.72 9.47 -9.87
C VAL A 55 -10.15 9.40 -9.37
N LEU A 56 -10.34 8.73 -8.25
CA LEU A 56 -11.63 8.56 -7.61
C LEU A 56 -11.86 9.70 -6.60
N GLY A 57 -13.07 10.26 -6.59
CA GLY A 57 -13.48 11.30 -5.65
C GLY A 57 -13.79 10.72 -4.26
N GLY A 58 -13.95 11.58 -3.26
CA GLY A 58 -14.07 11.17 -1.86
C GLY A 58 -15.25 10.26 -1.50
N ASN A 59 -16.28 10.18 -2.36
CA ASN A 59 -17.45 9.33 -2.15
C ASN A 59 -17.33 7.96 -2.82
N ASN A 60 -16.22 7.64 -3.50
CA ASN A 60 -16.05 6.41 -4.27
C ASN A 60 -15.70 5.19 -3.37
N ALA A 61 -16.17 5.19 -2.12
CA ALA A 61 -15.85 4.19 -1.12
C ALA A 61 -16.72 2.91 -1.22
N SER A 62 -17.74 2.89 -2.08
CA SER A 62 -18.59 1.70 -2.24
C SER A 62 -19.47 1.79 -3.49
N GLU A 63 -19.47 0.73 -4.29
CA GLU A 63 -20.47 0.35 -5.32
C GLU A 63 -20.49 1.04 -6.70
N ASP A 64 -19.98 2.25 -6.89
CA ASP A 64 -20.13 2.95 -8.20
C ASP A 64 -19.17 2.51 -9.32
N LEU A 65 -18.27 1.54 -9.08
CA LEU A 65 -17.23 1.14 -10.04
C LEU A 65 -17.57 -0.08 -10.92
N LEU A 66 -18.82 -0.55 -10.88
CA LEU A 66 -19.30 -1.72 -11.64
C LEU A 66 -20.26 -1.38 -12.79
N MET A 67 -20.21 -0.15 -13.34
CA MET A 67 -20.85 0.19 -14.62
C MET A 67 -19.82 0.42 -15.72
#